data_AF-W7UU59-F1
#
_entry.id   AF-W7UU59-F1
#
_cell.length_a   1.000
_cell.length_b   1.000
_cell.length_c   1.000
_cell.angle_alpha   90.00
_cell.angle_beta   90.00
_cell.angle_gamma   90.00
#
_symmetry.space_group_name_H-M   'P 1'
#
loop_
_entity.id
_entity.type
_entity.pdbx_description
1 polymer ?
#
loop_
_entity_poly.entity_id
_entity_poly.type
_entity_poly.pdbx_seq_one_letter_code
_entity_poly.pdbx_strand_id
1 'polypeptide(L)'
;MKKQNEKRICKPLRIPEHVVKEIESEAKKKGTTFSHVAIERLQHDYNKLTPAILSKLQDIANMATEAVDNPSPELAKNVQKEVESLWKSLK
;
A
#
# COMPACT_ATOMS: atom_id res chain seq x y z
N MET A 1 11.85 6.27 17.27
CA MET A 1 10.93 7.05 18.13
C MET A 1 9.95 6.09 18.80
N LYS A 2 9.99 5.95 20.13
CA LYS A 2 9.02 5.11 20.87
C LYS A 2 7.66 5.80 20.83
N LYS A 3 6.68 5.27 20.07
CA LYS A 3 5.29 5.77 20.13
C LYS A 3 4.83 5.64 21.59
N GLN A 4 4.51 6.78 22.20
CA GLN A 4 3.91 6.88 23.52
C GLN A 4 2.69 5.97 23.60
N ASN A 5 2.41 5.40 24.79
CA ASN A 5 1.28 4.52 25.06
C ASN A 5 -0.05 5.19 24.66
N GLU A 6 -0.47 4.97 23.42
CA GLU A 6 -1.74 5.46 22.90
C GLU A 6 -2.87 4.75 23.66
N LYS A 7 -3.84 5.53 24.16
CA LYS A 7 -4.97 5.01 24.93
C LYS A 7 -5.83 4.12 24.03
N ARG A 8 -5.80 2.80 24.25
CA ARG A 8 -6.64 1.84 23.50
C ARG A 8 -8.01 1.72 24.16
N ILE A 9 -9.07 1.75 23.35
CA ILE A 9 -10.45 1.59 23.79
C ILE A 9 -11.04 0.37 23.09
N CYS A 10 -11.62 -0.56 23.85
CA CYS A 10 -12.33 -1.70 23.27
C CYS A 10 -13.73 -1.28 22.82
N LYS A 11 -14.06 -1.56 21.56
CA LYS A 11 -15.40 -1.39 20.99
C LYS A 11 -15.85 -2.71 20.36
N PRO A 12 -17.10 -3.15 20.59
CA PRO A 12 -17.60 -4.37 19.97
C PRO A 12 -17.82 -4.13 18.47
N LEU A 13 -17.30 -5.04 17.63
CA LEU A 13 -17.48 -5.06 16.18
C LEU A 13 -18.04 -6.43 15.78
N ARG A 14 -19.07 -6.46 14.93
CA ARG A 14 -19.55 -7.70 14.31
C ARG A 14 -18.80 -7.92 13.01
N ILE A 15 -18.05 -9.02 12.93
CA ILE A 15 -17.21 -9.36 11.78
C ILE A 15 -17.70 -10.69 11.20
N PRO A 16 -17.86 -10.84 9.88
CA PRO A 16 -18.18 -12.12 9.26
C PRO A 16 -17.14 -13.20 9.62
N GLU A 17 -17.59 -14.43 9.83
CA GLU A 17 -16.73 -15.54 10.30
C GLU A 17 -15.55 -15.81 9.36
N HIS A 18 -15.75 -15.73 8.05
CA HIS A 18 -14.69 -15.93 7.07
C HIS A 18 -13.58 -14.89 7.20
N VAL A 19 -13.94 -13.62 7.43
CA VAL A 19 -12.96 -12.53 7.64
C VAL A 19 -12.18 -12.75 8.93
N VAL A 20 -12.82 -13.22 10.00
CA VAL A 20 -12.13 -13.57 11.26
C VAL A 20 -11.09 -14.65 11.01
N LYS A 21 -11.45 -15.73 10.32
CA LYS A 21 -10.53 -16.83 9.98
C LYS A 21 -9.34 -16.36 9.14
N GLU A 22 -9.57 -15.46 8.19
CA GLU A 22 -8.49 -14.87 7.39
C GLU A 22 -7.52 -14.04 8.23
N ILE A 23 -8.04 -13.16 9.09
CA ILE A 23 -7.21 -12.31 9.98
C ILE A 23 -6.39 -13.19 10.94
N GLU A 24 -6.99 -14.24 11.50
CA GLU A 24 -6.28 -15.20 12.35
C GLU A 24 -5.18 -15.95 11.61
N SER A 25 -5.44 -16.38 10.37
CA SER A 25 -4.44 -17.03 9.52
C SER A 25 -3.27 -16.09 9.23
N GLU A 26 -3.55 -14.84 8.88
CA GLU A 26 -2.53 -13.83 8.63
C GLU A 26 -1.72 -13.50 9.89
N ALA A 27 -2.38 -13.37 11.05
CA ALA A 27 -1.71 -13.13 12.32
C ALA A 27 -0.73 -14.26 12.67
N LYS A 28 -1.13 -15.53 12.44
CA LYS A 28 -0.23 -16.68 12.60
C LYS A 28 0.96 -16.63 11.65
N LYS A 29 0.73 -16.34 10.36
CA LYS A 29 1.81 -16.22 9.36
C LYS A 29 2.81 -15.11 9.69
N LYS A 30 2.32 -13.97 10.18
CA LYS A 30 3.12 -12.80 10.56
C LYS A 30 3.73 -12.91 11.97
N GLY A 31 3.39 -13.93 12.75
CA GLY A 31 3.83 -14.06 14.15
C GLY A 31 3.32 -12.93 15.06
N THR A 32 2.11 -12.43 14.80
CA THR A 32 1.52 -11.28 15.51
C THR A 32 0.13 -11.61 16.07
N THR A 33 -0.58 -10.60 16.58
CA THR A 33 -1.92 -10.76 17.18
C THR A 33 -3.04 -10.42 16.20
N PHE A 34 -4.22 -11.00 16.42
CA PHE A 34 -5.44 -10.65 15.69
C PHE A 34 -5.68 -9.13 15.67
N SER A 35 -5.61 -8.47 16.84
CA SER A 35 -5.85 -7.03 16.95
C SER A 35 -4.86 -6.20 16.15
N HIS A 36 -3.61 -6.64 16.01
CA HIS A 36 -2.61 -5.93 15.22
C HIS A 36 -2.98 -5.94 13.73
N VAL A 37 -3.30 -7.12 13.18
CA VAL A 37 -3.72 -7.25 11.77
C VAL A 37 -5.06 -6.58 11.52
N ALA A 38 -6.01 -6.71 12.45
CA ALA A 38 -7.31 -6.04 12.33
C ALA A 38 -7.16 -4.51 12.32
N ILE A 39 -6.32 -3.94 13.19
CA ILE A 39 -6.04 -2.50 13.20
C ILE A 39 -5.29 -2.09 11.93
N GLU A 40 -4.29 -2.85 11.50
CA GLU A 40 -3.57 -2.62 10.24
C GLU A 40 -4.55 -2.54 9.07
N ARG A 41 -5.43 -3.53 8.92
CA ARG A 41 -6.46 -3.53 7.87
C ARG A 41 -7.43 -2.36 8.01
N LEU A 42 -7.92 -2.04 9.21
CA LEU A 42 -8.81 -0.89 9.44
C LEU A 42 -8.13 0.46 9.15
N GLN A 43 -6.83 0.59 9.41
CA GLN A 43 -6.04 1.78 9.08
C GLN A 43 -5.70 1.86 7.58
N HIS A 44 -5.70 0.72 6.90
CA HIS A 44 -5.25 0.56 5.52
C HIS A 44 -6.35 0.03 4.58
N ASP A 45 -7.63 0.22 4.92
CA ASP A 45 -8.81 -0.21 4.14
C ASP A 45 -8.80 0.37 2.70
N TYR A 46 -7.97 1.39 2.46
CA TYR A 46 -7.72 2.07 1.20
C TYR A 46 -6.27 1.97 0.68
N ASN A 47 -5.47 0.98 1.08
CA ASN A 47 -4.11 0.87 0.55
C ASN A 47 -4.14 0.37 -0.92
N LYS A 48 -4.43 1.28 -1.84
CA LYS A 48 -4.34 1.07 -3.28
C LYS A 48 -2.91 0.74 -3.73
N LEU A 49 -1.91 0.90 -2.86
CA LEU A 49 -0.50 0.53 -3.11
C LEU A 49 -0.29 -0.99 -3.04
N THR A 50 -0.86 -1.71 -4.00
CA THR A 50 -0.57 -3.14 -4.21
C THR A 50 0.87 -3.32 -4.70
N PRO A 51 1.47 -4.53 -4.55
CA PRO A 51 2.78 -4.82 -5.13
C PRO A 51 2.89 -4.49 -6.63
N ALA A 52 1.81 -4.66 -7.38
CA ALA A 52 1.76 -4.28 -8.80
C ALA A 52 1.87 -2.75 -9.01
N ILE A 53 1.27 -1.96 -8.14
CA ILE A 53 1.34 -0.50 -8.18
C ILE A 53 2.72 0.00 -7.72
N LEU A 54 3.33 -0.68 -6.75
CA LEU A 54 4.72 -0.41 -6.35
C LEU A 54 5.71 -0.74 -7.48
N SER A 55 5.51 -1.85 -8.21
CA SER A 55 6.32 -2.18 -9.39
C SER A 55 6.21 -1.09 -10.46
N LYS A 56 4.99 -0.65 -10.79
CA LYS A 56 4.79 0.45 -11.76
C LYS A 56 5.45 1.75 -11.32
N LEU A 57 5.41 2.09 -10.03
CA LEU A 57 6.10 3.26 -9.50
C LEU A 57 7.62 3.14 -9.67
N GLN A 58 8.19 1.96 -9.45
CA GLN A 58 9.60 1.71 -9.67
C GLN A 58 9.99 1.82 -11.15
N ASP A 59 9.16 1.30 -12.06
CA ASP A 59 9.39 1.42 -13.50
C ASP A 59 9.37 2.88 -13.95
N ILE A 60 8.42 3.68 -13.45
CA ILE A 60 8.35 5.13 -13.69
C ILE A 60 9.62 5.84 -13.18
N ALA A 61 10.08 5.48 -11.97
CA ALA A 61 11.30 6.06 -11.41
C ALA A 61 12.53 5.73 -12.27
N ASN A 62 12.64 4.49 -12.74
CA ASN A 62 13.74 4.06 -13.62
C ASN A 62 13.71 4.84 -14.95
N MET A 63 12.54 4.99 -15.58
CA MET A 63 12.39 5.79 -16.80
C MET A 63 12.74 7.27 -16.59
N ALA A 64 12.40 7.82 -15.43
CA ALA A 64 12.77 9.20 -15.08
C ALA A 64 14.29 9.38 -14.94
N THR A 65 14.96 8.41 -14.30
CA THR A 65 16.43 8.38 -14.21
C THR A 65 17.07 8.26 -15.60
N GLU A 66 16.57 7.36 -16.44
CA GLU A 66 17.06 7.19 -17.81
C GLU A 66 16.89 8.47 -18.66
N ALA A 67 15.79 9.20 -18.48
CA ALA A 67 15.56 10.46 -19.17
C ALA A 67 16.51 11.59 -18.72
N VAL A 68 17.05 11.50 -17.49
CA VAL A 68 18.07 12.44 -16.99
C VAL A 68 19.45 12.07 -17.52
N ASP A 69 19.79 10.77 -17.50
CA ASP A 69 21.08 10.25 -17.97
C ASP A 69 21.21 10.37 -19.50
N ASN A 70 20.10 10.22 -20.23
CA ASN A 70 19.99 10.36 -21.67
C ASN A 70 18.89 11.38 -22.01
N PRO A 71 19.19 12.68 -22.02
CA PRO A 71 18.21 13.74 -22.23
C PRO A 71 17.42 13.57 -23.53
N SER A 72 16.20 13.05 -23.39
CA SER A 72 15.27 12.84 -24.49
C SER A 72 13.91 13.44 -24.12
N PRO A 73 13.44 14.47 -24.87
CA PRO A 73 12.12 15.04 -24.68
C PRO A 73 10.99 14.01 -24.81
N GLU A 74 11.19 12.93 -25.57
CA GLU A 74 10.21 11.86 -25.71
C GLU A 74 10.12 10.97 -24.46
N LEU A 75 11.26 10.62 -23.85
CA LEU A 75 11.28 9.85 -22.61
C LEU A 75 10.61 10.63 -21.47
N ALA A 76 10.89 11.93 -21.35
CA ALA A 76 10.24 12.78 -20.36
C ALA A 76 8.72 12.84 -20.55
N LYS A 77 8.24 12.91 -21.79
CA LYS A 77 6.80 12.84 -22.10
C LYS A 77 6.18 11.48 -21.73
N ASN A 78 6.91 10.39 -21.95
CA ASN A 78 6.42 9.05 -21.61
C ASN A 78 6.30 8.84 -20.10
N VAL A 79 7.28 9.33 -19.32
CA VAL A 79 7.20 9.34 -17.84
C VAL A 79 5.95 10.07 -17.37
N GLN A 80 5.66 11.26 -17.92
CA GLN A 80 4.47 12.03 -17.56
C GLN A 80 3.16 11.27 -17.87
N LYS A 81 3.09 10.59 -19.03
CA LYS A 81 1.92 9.78 -19.40
C LYS A 81 1.69 8.60 -18.45
N GLU A 82 2.75 7.89 -18.07
CA GLU A 82 2.65 6.75 -17.15
C GLU A 82 2.23 7.17 -15.74
N VAL A 83 2.74 8.31 -15.25
CA VAL A 83 2.29 8.91 -13.98
C VAL A 83 0.80 9.28 -14.04
N GLU A 84 0.35 9.91 -15.13
CA GLU A 84 -1.07 10.28 -15.28
C GLU A 84 -1.99 9.05 -15.37
N SER A 85 -1.56 8.02 -16.08
CA SER A 85 -2.25 6.73 -16.17
C SER A 85 -2.39 6.07 -14.80
N LEU A 86 -1.29 6.03 -14.03
CA LEU A 86 -1.28 5.50 -12.68
C LEU A 86 -2.23 6.30 -11.77
N TRP A 87 -2.19 7.63 -11.83
CA TRP A 87 -3.07 8.51 -11.06
C TRP A 87 -4.56 8.27 -11.36
N LYS A 88 -4.93 8.06 -12.62
CA LYS A 88 -6.31 7.71 -13.02
C LYS A 88 -6.75 6.35 -12.47
N SER A 89 -5.85 5.36 -12.45
CA SER A 89 -6.14 4.03 -11.91
C SER A 89 -6.24 3.98 -10.37
N LEU A 90 -5.70 4.99 -9.71
CA LEU A 90 -5.71 5.15 -8.25
C LEU A 90 -6.88 6.03 -7.75
N LYS A 91 -7.71 6.60 -8.63
CA LYS A 91 -8.99 7.24 -8.23
C LYS A 91 -10.07 6.20 -8.04
#